data_AF-A0A8S1J7F5-F1
#
_entry.id   AF-A0A8S1J7F5-F1
#
_cell.length_a   1.000
_cell.length_b   1.000
_cell.length_c   1.000
_cell.angle_alpha   90.00
_cell.angle_beta   90.00
_cell.angle_gamma   90.00
#
_symmetry.space_group_name_H-M   'P 1'
#
loop_
_entity.id
_entity.type
_entity.pdbx_description
1 polymer ?
#
loop_
_entity_poly.entity_id
_entity_poly.type
_entity_poly.pdbx_seq_one_letter_code
_entity_poly.pdbx_strand_id
1 'polypeptide(L)'
;MSRSASSSAPMLTFASADARALLHHCSTLHQCYFAQNTSQAPAIFQMSPRATGAQGASRFPPPASPTPCGEDPRTSSWMDNMEDPQGARAALSAALERPHICRALHQGFVTPLLPMGFTLKIELKDSWDDGGYVGLCGLEVWEAVGGRCEIDGGRFFAVPHSIRDLRGMQDDARTPDKLLDGVNDGSSAHSWLAPRQPDGRPNIIFIPFDKPFMLSLLKFWNYRRTPNRGAAHVAISLDDAIVYDGLLARAPPLEPVSRDFCQSIIFDNNPKVLEAEGPNVRVVDESDFGREVQLFERSVRVEWRGGGGRGASEQGRPATAVVNAGYGI
;
A
#
# COMPACT_ATOMS: atom_id res chain seq x y z
N MET A 1 -13.06 32.25 55.14
CA MET A 1 -14.40 31.66 54.98
C MET A 1 -14.87 31.97 53.56
N SER A 2 -15.27 31.09 52.65
CA SER A 2 -15.38 29.63 52.57
C SER A 2 -15.74 29.26 51.10
N ARG A 3 -15.03 28.25 50.54
CA ARG A 3 -15.51 27.11 49.71
C ARG A 3 -16.10 27.42 48.32
N SER A 4 -15.46 27.05 47.20
CA SER A 4 -15.27 25.72 46.57
C SER A 4 -16.52 25.11 45.91
N ALA A 5 -16.49 24.96 44.59
CA ALA A 5 -17.12 23.85 43.87
C ALA A 5 -16.29 23.54 42.60
N SER A 6 -15.48 22.49 42.72
CA SER A 6 -14.75 21.84 41.64
C SER A 6 -15.68 20.89 40.87
N SER A 7 -15.73 21.00 39.54
CA SER A 7 -16.27 19.95 38.67
C SER A 7 -15.11 19.35 37.89
N SER A 8 -14.53 18.29 38.43
CA SER A 8 -13.57 17.42 37.77
C SER A 8 -14.31 16.44 36.86
N ALA A 9 -14.22 16.61 35.54
CA ALA A 9 -14.47 15.54 34.58
C ALA A 9 -13.18 14.74 34.40
N PRO A 10 -13.19 13.40 34.44
CA PRO A 10 -11.98 12.62 34.30
C PRO A 10 -11.51 12.68 32.84
N MET A 11 -10.30 13.22 32.66
CA MET A 11 -9.56 13.20 31.42
C MET A 11 -9.11 11.76 31.17
N LEU A 12 -9.71 11.09 30.19
CA LEU A 12 -9.28 9.76 29.75
C LEU A 12 -7.91 9.91 29.07
N THR A 13 -6.86 9.57 29.82
CA THR A 13 -5.51 9.35 29.31
C THR A 13 -5.53 8.08 28.45
N PHE A 14 -5.55 8.23 27.14
CA PHE A 14 -5.32 7.12 26.20
C PHE A 14 -3.83 6.79 26.20
N ALA A 15 -3.48 5.69 26.86
CA ALA A 15 -2.13 5.14 26.87
C ALA A 15 -1.86 4.38 25.56
N SER A 16 -0.60 4.34 25.12
CA SER A 16 -0.15 3.70 23.86
C SER A 16 -0.44 2.19 23.74
N ALA A 17 -1.11 1.57 24.72
CA ALA A 17 -1.59 0.20 24.67
C ALA A 17 -2.90 0.07 23.86
N ASP A 18 -3.69 1.14 23.75
CA ASP A 18 -5.01 1.10 23.08
C ASP A 18 -4.93 1.08 21.56
N ALA A 19 -3.89 1.64 20.94
CA ALA A 19 -3.69 1.53 19.49
C ALA A 19 -3.35 0.10 19.03
N ARG A 20 -2.59 -0.66 19.84
CA ARG A 20 -2.37 -2.09 19.62
C ARG A 20 -3.65 -2.90 19.85
N ALA A 21 -4.45 -2.52 20.84
CA ALA A 21 -5.74 -3.13 21.09
C ALA A 21 -6.70 -2.88 19.91
N LEU A 22 -6.74 -1.68 19.33
CA LEU A 22 -7.56 -1.35 18.15
C LEU A 22 -7.14 -2.14 16.91
N LEU A 23 -5.83 -2.29 16.64
CA LEU A 23 -5.33 -3.13 15.54
C LEU A 23 -5.70 -4.62 15.73
N HIS A 24 -5.62 -5.14 16.97
CA HIS A 24 -6.08 -6.50 17.29
C HIS A 24 -7.61 -6.64 17.26
N HIS A 25 -8.37 -5.62 17.68
CA HIS A 25 -9.83 -5.64 17.74
C HIS A 25 -10.46 -5.54 16.34
N CYS A 26 -9.87 -4.76 15.43
CA CYS A 26 -10.28 -4.72 14.02
C CYS A 26 -10.01 -6.05 13.30
N SER A 27 -8.89 -6.73 13.60
CA SER A 27 -8.63 -8.09 13.12
C SER A 27 -9.68 -9.10 13.63
N THR A 28 -10.19 -8.90 14.85
CA THR A 28 -11.23 -9.76 15.45
C THR A 28 -12.62 -9.48 14.85
N LEU A 29 -12.97 -8.22 14.59
CA LEU A 29 -14.22 -7.85 13.90
C LEU A 29 -14.26 -8.41 12.47
N HIS A 30 -13.11 -8.44 11.77
CA HIS A 30 -12.98 -9.10 10.48
C HIS A 30 -13.26 -10.61 10.56
N GLN A 31 -12.75 -11.31 11.59
CA GLN A 31 -13.04 -12.73 11.82
C GLN A 31 -14.52 -13.00 12.18
N CYS A 32 -15.15 -12.11 12.96
CA CYS A 32 -16.57 -12.24 13.32
C CYS A 32 -17.50 -12.04 12.11
N TYR A 33 -17.19 -11.10 11.21
CA TYR A 33 -17.93 -10.90 9.97
C TYR A 33 -17.87 -12.14 9.06
N PHE A 34 -16.69 -12.79 8.96
CA PHE A 34 -16.52 -14.05 8.22
C PHE A 34 -17.26 -15.24 8.86
N ALA A 35 -17.34 -15.29 10.20
CA ALA A 35 -18.05 -16.36 10.91
C ALA A 35 -19.57 -16.28 10.76
N GLN A 36 -20.13 -15.08 10.63
CA GLN A 36 -21.58 -14.89 10.46
C GLN A 36 -22.07 -15.19 9.02
N ASN A 37 -21.18 -15.08 8.02
CA ASN A 37 -21.51 -15.32 6.61
C ASN A 37 -21.11 -16.70 6.06
N THR A 38 -20.59 -17.61 6.89
CA THR A 38 -20.23 -18.99 6.50
C THR A 38 -21.29 -20.05 6.86
N SER A 39 -22.49 -19.64 7.30
CA SER A 39 -23.59 -20.55 7.67
C SER A 39 -24.37 -21.16 6.48
N GLN A 40 -23.72 -21.43 5.34
CA GLN A 40 -24.28 -22.33 4.31
C GLN A 40 -23.15 -23.13 3.64
N ALA A 41 -22.67 -24.16 4.33
CA ALA A 41 -21.95 -25.28 3.70
C ALA A 41 -22.87 -26.51 3.72
N PRO A 42 -23.02 -27.26 2.61
CA PRO A 42 -23.87 -28.44 2.59
C PRO A 42 -23.20 -29.58 3.38
N ALA A 43 -24.04 -30.35 4.08
CA ALA A 43 -23.65 -31.49 4.91
C ALA A 43 -22.82 -32.52 4.11
N ILE A 44 -21.63 -32.85 4.62
CA ILE A 44 -20.82 -33.96 4.13
C ILE A 44 -21.51 -35.27 4.54
N PHE A 45 -21.92 -36.04 3.53
CA PHE A 45 -22.48 -37.38 3.64
C PHE A 45 -21.45 -38.32 4.29
N GLN A 46 -21.81 -38.92 5.43
CA GLN A 46 -21.11 -40.08 5.98
C GLN A 46 -21.34 -41.29 5.07
N MET A 47 -20.28 -42.03 4.72
CA MET A 47 -20.42 -43.38 4.17
C MET A 47 -19.53 -44.37 4.91
N SER A 48 -20.18 -45.40 5.47
CA SER A 48 -19.59 -46.67 5.93
C SER A 48 -19.29 -47.61 4.75
N PRO A 49 -18.43 -48.64 4.90
CA PRO A 49 -18.03 -49.48 3.79
C PRO A 49 -18.79 -50.82 3.74
N ARG A 50 -19.37 -51.18 2.58
CA ARG A 50 -19.16 -52.49 1.91
C ARG A 50 -20.07 -52.73 0.69
N ALA A 51 -19.50 -53.54 -0.23
CA ALA A 51 -20.10 -54.53 -1.14
C ALA A 51 -20.23 -54.17 -2.64
N THR A 52 -19.26 -54.67 -3.40
CA THR A 52 -19.33 -55.43 -4.67
C THR A 52 -20.52 -55.24 -5.63
N GLY A 53 -20.19 -54.90 -6.89
CA GLY A 53 -20.74 -55.62 -8.06
C GLY A 53 -21.31 -54.76 -9.19
N ALA A 54 -20.89 -55.13 -10.41
CA ALA A 54 -21.52 -54.90 -11.72
C ALA A 54 -21.10 -53.68 -12.56
N GLN A 55 -20.80 -54.01 -13.82
CA GLN A 55 -20.31 -53.18 -14.91
C GLN A 55 -21.44 -52.32 -15.52
N GLY A 56 -21.12 -51.07 -15.88
CA GLY A 56 -21.98 -50.19 -16.67
C GLY A 56 -21.15 -49.05 -17.26
N ALA A 57 -21.15 -48.92 -18.58
CA ALA A 57 -20.33 -47.97 -19.34
C ALA A 57 -20.66 -46.52 -18.97
N SER A 58 -19.68 -45.81 -18.38
CA SER A 58 -19.75 -44.37 -18.11
C SER A 58 -19.39 -43.58 -19.38
N ARG A 59 -20.40 -42.99 -20.03
CA ARG A 59 -20.20 -41.83 -20.92
C ARG A 59 -19.77 -40.66 -20.06
N PHE A 60 -18.50 -40.27 -20.14
CA PHE A 60 -18.04 -38.99 -19.59
C PHE A 60 -18.81 -37.85 -20.29
N PRO A 61 -19.34 -36.85 -19.56
CA PRO A 61 -19.78 -35.61 -20.18
C PRO A 61 -18.56 -34.92 -20.81
N PRO A 62 -18.72 -34.21 -21.93
CA PRO A 62 -17.62 -33.45 -22.51
C PRO A 62 -17.10 -32.42 -21.51
N PRO A 63 -15.79 -32.09 -21.54
CA PRO A 63 -15.25 -31.05 -20.68
C PRO A 63 -16.04 -29.76 -20.89
N ALA A 64 -16.51 -29.19 -19.79
CA ALA A 64 -17.13 -27.87 -19.80
C ALA A 64 -16.15 -26.89 -20.48
N SER A 65 -16.67 -26.11 -21.43
CA SER A 65 -15.95 -24.99 -22.04
C SER A 65 -15.29 -24.13 -20.96
N PRO A 66 -14.08 -23.60 -21.20
CA PRO A 66 -13.42 -22.76 -20.23
C PRO A 66 -14.32 -21.56 -19.91
N THR A 67 -14.72 -21.45 -18.65
CA THR A 67 -15.32 -20.23 -18.12
C THR A 67 -14.34 -19.09 -18.40
N PRO A 68 -14.81 -17.93 -18.93
CA PRO A 68 -13.94 -16.76 -19.04
C PRO A 68 -13.39 -16.46 -17.65
N CYS A 69 -12.10 -16.11 -17.55
CA CYS A 69 -11.34 -15.86 -16.31
C CYS A 69 -12.26 -15.51 -15.15
N GLY A 70 -12.51 -16.50 -14.28
CA GLY A 70 -13.50 -16.39 -13.22
C GLY A 70 -13.23 -15.18 -12.35
N GLU A 71 -14.21 -14.30 -12.26
CA GLU A 71 -14.24 -13.26 -11.23
C GLU A 71 -14.01 -13.96 -9.88
N ASP A 72 -12.97 -13.56 -9.15
CA ASP A 72 -12.79 -14.00 -7.76
C ASP A 72 -14.09 -13.62 -7.01
N PRO A 73 -14.81 -14.57 -6.40
CA PRO A 73 -16.06 -14.30 -5.69
C PRO A 73 -15.93 -13.21 -4.61
N ARG A 74 -14.71 -12.96 -4.12
CA ARG A 74 -14.44 -11.88 -3.17
C ARG A 74 -14.51 -10.51 -3.83
N THR A 75 -14.05 -10.39 -5.07
CA THR A 75 -14.05 -9.15 -5.85
C THR A 75 -15.47 -8.69 -6.17
N SER A 76 -16.36 -9.61 -6.55
CA SER A 76 -17.77 -9.28 -6.82
C SER A 76 -18.51 -8.82 -5.56
N SER A 77 -18.30 -9.52 -4.44
CA SER A 77 -18.86 -9.14 -3.14
C SER A 77 -18.34 -7.78 -2.65
N TRP A 78 -17.07 -7.46 -2.88
CA TRP A 78 -16.52 -6.15 -2.54
C TRP A 78 -17.11 -5.03 -3.41
N MET A 79 -17.18 -5.22 -4.72
CA MET A 79 -17.76 -4.21 -5.62
C MET A 79 -19.20 -3.87 -5.25
N ASP A 80 -20.01 -4.85 -4.82
CA ASP A 80 -21.39 -4.60 -4.39
C ASP A 80 -21.53 -3.75 -3.12
N ASN A 81 -20.48 -3.70 -2.29
CA ASN A 81 -20.46 -2.93 -1.04
C ASN A 81 -19.71 -1.59 -1.17
N MET A 82 -19.20 -1.25 -2.36
CA MET A 82 -18.57 0.05 -2.62
C MET A 82 -19.58 1.19 -2.61
N GLU A 83 -19.09 2.43 -2.54
CA GLU A 83 -19.94 3.63 -2.62
C GLU A 83 -20.67 3.73 -3.97
N ASP A 84 -19.99 3.39 -5.07
CA ASP A 84 -20.57 3.26 -6.41
C ASP A 84 -20.23 1.90 -7.04
N PRO A 85 -21.07 0.87 -6.83
CA PRO A 85 -20.86 -0.47 -7.38
C PRO A 85 -20.89 -0.53 -8.92
N GLN A 86 -21.64 0.35 -9.58
CA GLN A 86 -21.74 0.34 -11.05
C GLN A 86 -20.51 0.99 -11.67
N GLY A 87 -20.08 2.13 -11.13
CA GLY A 87 -18.84 2.79 -11.50
C GLY A 87 -17.63 1.89 -11.28
N ALA A 88 -17.57 1.16 -10.17
CA ALA A 88 -16.49 0.21 -9.87
C ALA A 88 -16.38 -0.90 -10.92
N ARG A 89 -17.50 -1.53 -11.27
CA ARG A 89 -17.55 -2.55 -12.33
C ARG A 89 -17.13 -2.00 -13.68
N ALA A 90 -17.61 -0.80 -14.04
CA ALA A 90 -17.25 -0.16 -15.29
C ALA A 90 -15.76 0.20 -15.34
N ALA A 91 -15.20 0.73 -14.25
CA ALA A 91 -13.79 1.07 -14.12
C ALA A 91 -12.91 -0.18 -14.27
N LEU A 92 -13.23 -1.26 -13.54
CA LEU A 92 -12.49 -2.52 -13.61
C LEU A 92 -12.61 -3.17 -14.99
N SER A 93 -13.82 -3.26 -15.56
CA SER A 93 -14.03 -3.82 -16.90
C SER A 93 -13.22 -3.07 -17.96
N ALA A 94 -13.30 -1.74 -17.96
CA ALA A 94 -12.54 -0.92 -18.90
C ALA A 94 -11.02 -1.04 -18.69
N ALA A 95 -10.58 -1.25 -17.44
CA ALA A 95 -9.17 -1.48 -17.13
C ALA A 95 -8.67 -2.86 -17.62
N LEU A 96 -9.50 -3.91 -17.52
CA LEU A 96 -9.18 -5.26 -18.00
C LEU A 96 -9.14 -5.35 -19.53
N GLU A 97 -9.94 -4.56 -20.24
CA GLU A 97 -9.93 -4.53 -21.71
C GLU A 97 -8.68 -3.85 -22.29
N ARG A 98 -7.99 -3.02 -21.50
CA ARG A 98 -6.76 -2.37 -21.93
C ARG A 98 -5.59 -3.37 -21.85
N PRO A 99 -4.68 -3.36 -22.82
CA PRO A 99 -3.47 -4.19 -22.74
C PRO A 99 -2.72 -3.85 -21.45
N HIS A 100 -2.68 -4.81 -20.51
CA HIS A 100 -2.17 -4.68 -19.13
C HIS A 100 -0.74 -4.15 -19.01
N ILE A 101 0.01 -4.16 -20.10
CA ILE A 101 1.38 -3.66 -20.11
C ILE A 101 1.31 -2.16 -20.39
N CYS A 102 1.09 -1.39 -19.33
CA CYS A 102 1.44 0.03 -19.33
C CYS A 102 2.97 0.14 -19.38
N ARG A 103 3.53 -0.09 -20.57
CA ARG A 103 4.95 0.04 -20.90
C ARG A 103 5.45 1.49 -20.78
N ALA A 104 4.55 2.43 -20.50
CA ALA A 104 4.82 3.86 -20.46
C ALA A 104 5.48 4.33 -19.16
N LEU A 105 5.29 3.61 -18.04
CA LEU A 105 5.74 4.06 -16.71
C LEU A 105 6.46 2.94 -15.96
N HIS A 106 7.79 3.05 -15.90
CA HIS A 106 8.64 2.10 -15.17
C HIS A 106 8.67 2.45 -13.68
N GLN A 107 7.66 2.00 -12.96
CA GLN A 107 7.70 1.98 -11.50
C GLN A 107 8.66 0.86 -11.06
N GLY A 108 9.50 1.10 -10.05
CA GLY A 108 10.44 0.10 -9.52
C GLY A 108 9.79 -1.17 -8.95
N PHE A 109 8.47 -1.24 -8.95
CA PHE A 109 7.65 -2.34 -8.47
C PHE A 109 6.50 -2.58 -9.46
N VAL A 110 6.17 -3.85 -9.73
CA VAL A 110 5.00 -4.22 -10.55
C VAL A 110 3.75 -4.08 -9.71
N THR A 111 3.02 -2.98 -9.88
CA THR A 111 1.79 -2.72 -9.13
C THR A 111 0.63 -3.58 -9.67
N PRO A 112 -0.21 -4.14 -8.78
CA PRO A 112 -1.45 -4.78 -9.20
C PRO A 112 -2.40 -3.74 -9.80
N LEU A 113 -3.23 -4.16 -10.75
CA LEU A 113 -4.24 -3.30 -11.36
C LEU A 113 -5.43 -3.15 -10.41
N LEU A 114 -5.71 -1.90 -10.01
CA LEU A 114 -6.88 -1.49 -9.22
C LEU A 114 -7.14 -2.41 -8.01
N PRO A 115 -6.16 -2.60 -7.10
CA PRO A 115 -6.34 -3.46 -5.95
C PRO A 115 -7.45 -2.90 -5.06
N MET A 116 -8.23 -3.81 -4.46
CA MET A 116 -9.38 -3.48 -3.62
C MET A 116 -9.19 -4.00 -2.21
N GLY A 117 -9.75 -3.28 -1.24
CA GLY A 117 -9.73 -3.70 0.16
C GLY A 117 -10.29 -2.65 1.10
N PHE A 118 -10.12 -2.87 2.39
CA PHE A 118 -10.68 -2.04 3.47
C PHE A 118 -9.63 -1.29 4.28
N THR A 119 -8.38 -1.73 4.25
CA THR A 119 -7.33 -1.19 5.11
C THR A 119 -6.08 -0.88 4.30
N LEU A 120 -5.75 0.40 4.21
CA LEU A 120 -4.51 0.86 3.59
C LEU A 120 -3.45 1.03 4.67
N LYS A 121 -2.34 0.30 4.54
CA LYS A 121 -1.18 0.39 5.44
C LYS A 121 0.05 0.80 4.65
N ILE A 122 0.67 1.89 5.07
CA ILE A 122 1.89 2.45 4.48
C ILE A 122 3.00 2.36 5.53
N GLU A 123 4.06 1.62 5.22
CA GLU A 123 5.20 1.37 6.09
C GLU A 123 6.42 2.14 5.57
N LEU A 124 6.84 3.16 6.32
CA LEU A 124 8.09 3.89 6.08
C LEU A 124 9.22 3.12 6.75
N LYS A 125 9.93 2.31 5.97
CA LYS A 125 11.00 1.42 6.45
C LYS A 125 12.25 2.18 6.85
N ASP A 126 12.64 3.15 6.01
CA ASP A 126 13.86 3.95 6.20
C ASP A 126 13.67 5.42 5.84
N SER A 127 14.56 6.25 6.37
CA SER A 127 14.72 7.66 5.97
C SER A 127 15.92 7.81 5.03
N TRP A 128 16.10 8.99 4.44
CA TRP A 128 17.20 9.22 3.50
C TRP A 128 18.58 9.16 4.13
N ASP A 129 18.81 9.87 5.25
CA ASP A 129 20.08 9.94 5.98
C ASP A 129 19.89 10.38 7.46
N ASP A 130 18.74 10.12 8.08
CA ASP A 130 18.46 10.50 9.49
C ASP A 130 18.04 9.28 10.34
N GLY A 131 18.89 8.91 11.30
CA GLY A 131 18.65 7.75 12.15
C GLY A 131 17.50 7.93 13.15
N GLY A 132 17.13 9.17 13.50
CA GLY A 132 16.23 9.48 14.60
C GLY A 132 14.80 9.81 14.18
N TYR A 133 14.58 10.31 12.96
CA TYR A 133 13.29 10.84 12.54
C TYR A 133 12.96 10.49 11.10
N VAL A 134 11.66 10.36 10.83
CA VAL A 134 11.10 10.26 9.48
C VAL A 134 9.86 11.15 9.37
N GLY A 135 9.67 11.80 8.23
CA GLY A 135 8.54 12.68 8.01
C GLY A 135 8.05 12.65 6.57
N LEU A 136 6.90 13.28 6.39
CA LEU A 136 6.27 13.57 5.10
C LEU A 136 5.61 14.95 5.19
N CYS A 137 5.49 15.64 4.07
CA CYS A 137 4.74 16.89 3.97
C CYS A 137 3.27 16.65 3.65
N GLY A 138 2.95 15.60 2.89
CA GLY A 138 1.58 15.34 2.46
C GLY A 138 1.37 13.94 1.92
N LEU A 139 0.12 13.50 1.97
CA LEU A 139 -0.36 12.24 1.41
C LEU A 139 -1.74 12.46 0.77
N GLU A 140 -1.90 12.00 -0.47
CA GLU A 140 -3.22 11.88 -1.07
C GLU A 140 -3.50 10.44 -1.48
N VAL A 141 -4.72 9.99 -1.20
CA VAL A 141 -5.25 8.68 -1.61
C VAL A 141 -6.34 8.91 -2.64
N TRP A 142 -6.25 8.21 -3.77
CA TRP A 142 -7.19 8.33 -4.87
C TRP A 142 -7.80 6.98 -5.21
N GLU A 143 -9.12 6.97 -5.36
CA GLU A 143 -9.93 5.86 -5.80
C GLU A 143 -10.28 5.98 -7.29
N ALA A 144 -10.44 4.83 -7.96
CA ALA A 144 -10.72 4.76 -9.39
C ALA A 144 -12.06 5.41 -9.81
N VAL A 145 -13.04 5.43 -8.90
CA VAL A 145 -14.41 5.93 -9.16
C VAL A 145 -14.64 7.28 -8.48
N GLY A 146 -14.38 7.37 -7.18
CA GLY A 146 -14.64 8.57 -6.38
C GLY A 146 -13.61 9.69 -6.54
N GLY A 147 -12.46 9.42 -7.17
CA GLY A 147 -11.36 10.38 -7.26
C GLY A 147 -10.61 10.49 -5.93
N ARG A 148 -10.24 11.71 -5.53
CA ARG A 148 -9.50 11.93 -4.26
C ARG A 148 -10.38 11.56 -3.06
N CYS A 149 -9.89 10.67 -2.21
CA CYS A 149 -10.57 10.28 -0.99
C CYS A 149 -10.51 11.40 0.06
N GLU A 150 -11.66 11.79 0.60
CA GLU A 150 -11.76 12.65 1.78
C GLU A 150 -11.64 11.78 3.03
N ILE A 151 -10.43 11.72 3.59
CA ILE A 151 -10.14 10.90 4.78
C ILE A 151 -10.38 11.77 6.02
N ASP A 152 -11.34 11.36 6.85
CA ASP A 152 -11.54 11.95 8.16
C ASP A 152 -10.30 11.74 9.06
N GLY A 153 -9.88 12.79 9.77
CA GLY A 153 -8.73 12.73 10.68
C GLY A 153 -8.90 11.69 11.80
N GLY A 154 -10.14 11.35 12.17
CA GLY A 154 -10.42 10.26 13.10
C GLY A 154 -10.14 8.84 12.56
N ARG A 155 -9.90 8.72 11.24
CA ARG A 155 -9.64 7.47 10.52
C ARG A 155 -8.24 7.45 9.91
N PHE A 156 -7.35 8.28 10.44
CA PHE A 156 -5.97 8.35 10.02
C PHE A 156 -5.05 8.16 11.21
N PHE A 157 -4.31 7.05 11.20
CA PHE A 157 -3.46 6.66 12.32
C PHE A 157 -2.00 6.63 11.90
N ALA A 158 -1.13 7.17 12.74
CA ALA A 158 0.31 7.09 12.56
C ALA A 158 0.96 6.48 13.81
N VAL A 159 1.94 5.60 13.61
CA VAL A 159 2.66 4.92 14.69
C VAL A 159 4.17 4.90 14.38
N PRO A 160 5.01 5.54 15.20
CA PRO A 160 4.68 6.49 16.27
C PRO A 160 3.83 7.69 15.78
N HIS A 161 3.06 8.29 16.69
CA HIS A 161 2.09 9.34 16.32
C HIS A 161 2.80 10.59 15.80
N SER A 162 3.70 11.17 16.59
CA SER A 162 4.58 12.25 16.13
C SER A 162 5.68 12.47 17.16
N ILE A 163 6.55 13.44 16.90
CA ILE A 163 7.50 13.91 17.91
C ILE A 163 6.85 14.54 19.15
N ARG A 164 5.53 14.82 19.16
CA ARG A 164 4.82 15.28 20.37
C ARG A 164 4.91 14.30 21.54
N ASP A 165 5.09 13.03 21.22
CA ASP A 165 5.21 11.96 22.21
C ASP A 165 6.56 12.03 22.97
N LEU A 166 7.51 12.85 22.49
CA LEU A 166 8.80 13.08 23.14
C LEU A 166 8.68 14.15 24.23
N ARG A 167 9.38 13.96 25.36
CA ARG A 167 9.40 14.95 26.46
C ARG A 167 9.85 16.32 25.96
N GLY A 168 9.06 17.35 26.25
CA GLY A 168 9.35 18.75 25.89
C GLY A 168 8.89 19.16 24.49
N MET A 169 8.21 18.29 23.74
CA MET A 169 7.75 18.54 22.36
C MET A 169 6.21 18.54 22.23
N GLN A 170 5.47 18.62 23.34
CA GLN A 170 4.01 18.44 23.39
C GLN A 170 3.25 19.41 22.47
N ASP A 171 3.79 20.60 22.25
CA ASP A 171 3.16 21.68 21.48
C ASP A 171 3.62 21.71 20.00
N ASP A 172 4.45 20.76 19.54
CA ASP A 172 4.98 20.78 18.18
C ASP A 172 3.88 20.62 17.12
N ALA A 173 3.85 21.42 16.06
CA ALA A 173 2.76 21.38 15.07
C ALA A 173 2.76 20.13 14.17
N ARG A 174 3.85 19.35 14.14
CA ARG A 174 4.08 18.29 13.15
C ARG A 174 3.36 16.99 13.46
N THR A 175 2.06 17.00 13.26
CA THR A 175 1.11 15.96 13.65
C THR A 175 0.52 15.24 12.43
N PRO A 176 0.01 14.00 12.57
CA PRO A 176 -0.46 13.19 11.42
C PRO A 176 -1.54 13.84 10.58
N ASP A 177 -2.42 14.67 11.17
CA ASP A 177 -3.46 15.40 10.47
C ASP A 177 -2.92 16.31 9.36
N LYS A 178 -1.66 16.77 9.49
CA LYS A 178 -0.99 17.57 8.46
C LYS A 178 -0.75 16.83 7.16
N LEU A 179 -0.79 15.50 7.16
CA LEU A 179 -0.69 14.75 5.92
C LEU A 179 -1.92 14.88 5.03
N LEU A 180 -3.07 15.25 5.59
CA LEU A 180 -4.36 15.26 4.92
C LEU A 180 -4.95 16.68 4.74
N ASP A 181 -4.28 17.72 5.24
CA ASP A 181 -4.80 19.09 5.23
C ASP A 181 -4.74 19.80 3.86
N GLY A 182 -4.11 19.15 2.87
CA GLY A 182 -3.99 19.65 1.49
C GLY A 182 -2.94 20.74 1.29
N VAL A 183 -2.15 21.07 2.32
CA VAL A 183 -1.07 22.08 2.23
C VAL A 183 0.28 21.38 2.14
N ASN A 184 0.73 21.13 0.91
CA ASN A 184 1.94 20.33 0.64
C ASN A 184 3.18 21.17 0.31
N ASP A 185 3.26 22.42 0.79
CA ASP A 185 4.28 23.41 0.38
C ASP A 185 5.70 23.11 0.91
N GLY A 186 5.82 22.19 1.87
CA GLY A 186 7.07 21.85 2.54
C GLY A 186 7.34 22.62 3.83
N SER A 187 6.39 23.44 4.28
CA SER A 187 6.46 24.15 5.54
C SER A 187 6.31 23.18 6.72
N SER A 188 7.07 23.41 7.79
CA SER A 188 7.02 22.53 8.97
C SER A 188 5.69 22.60 9.73
N ALA A 189 4.87 23.64 9.52
CA ALA A 189 3.55 23.76 10.14
C ALA A 189 2.52 22.83 9.49
N HIS A 190 2.73 22.50 8.21
CA HIS A 190 1.92 21.61 7.39
C HIS A 190 2.75 20.39 6.98
N SER A 191 3.36 19.73 7.96
CA SER A 191 4.13 18.50 7.71
C SER A 191 4.05 17.61 8.93
N TRP A 192 4.17 16.31 8.72
CA TRP A 192 4.26 15.33 9.79
C TRP A 192 5.72 14.92 10.02
N LEU A 193 6.08 14.72 11.29
CA LEU A 193 7.36 14.17 11.69
C LEU A 193 7.17 13.24 12.89
N ALA A 194 7.73 12.04 12.78
CA ALA A 194 7.71 11.04 13.84
C ALA A 194 9.14 10.57 14.16
N PRO A 195 9.39 10.18 15.42
CA PRO A 195 10.62 9.46 15.75
C PRO A 195 10.65 8.11 15.04
N ARG A 196 11.82 7.69 14.58
CA ARG A 196 12.05 6.33 14.09
C ARG A 196 12.09 5.37 15.26
N GLN A 197 11.64 4.13 15.03
CA GLN A 197 11.66 3.12 16.08
C GLN A 197 13.09 2.59 16.28
N PRO A 198 13.65 2.63 17.51
CA PRO A 198 15.03 2.20 17.76
C PRO A 198 15.31 0.72 17.48
N ASP A 199 14.26 -0.09 17.45
CA ASP A 199 14.31 -1.53 17.17
C ASP A 199 14.26 -1.86 15.67
N GLY A 200 14.30 -0.85 14.80
CA GLY A 200 14.31 -1.02 13.35
C GLY A 200 12.93 -1.33 12.75
N ARG A 201 11.84 -1.31 13.54
CA ARG A 201 10.48 -1.45 13.01
C ARG A 201 10.09 -0.21 12.17
N PRO A 202 9.33 -0.39 11.08
CA PRO A 202 8.92 0.72 10.22
C PRO A 202 7.98 1.68 10.95
N ASN A 203 7.98 2.95 10.56
CA ASN A 203 6.90 3.86 10.94
C ASN A 203 5.67 3.53 10.09
N ILE A 204 4.49 3.45 10.70
CA ILE A 204 3.27 2.98 10.04
C ILE A 204 2.29 4.13 9.94
N ILE A 205 1.74 4.36 8.75
CA ILE A 205 0.50 5.08 8.52
C ILE A 205 -0.58 4.04 8.19
N PHE A 206 -1.74 4.15 8.83
CA PHE A 206 -2.84 3.20 8.70
C PHE A 206 -4.17 3.94 8.52
N ILE A 207 -4.93 3.53 7.51
CA ILE A 207 -6.19 4.16 7.11
C ILE A 207 -7.24 3.06 6.90
N PRO A 208 -8.16 2.85 7.86
CA PRO A 208 -9.30 1.98 7.67
C PRO A 208 -10.43 2.70 6.91
N PHE A 209 -11.09 1.97 6.02
CA PHE A 209 -12.26 2.39 5.27
C PHE A 209 -13.48 1.57 5.72
N ASP A 210 -14.65 2.21 5.84
CA ASP A 210 -15.89 1.54 6.23
C ASP A 210 -16.47 0.67 5.10
N LYS A 211 -16.15 1.03 3.85
CA LYS A 211 -16.53 0.34 2.63
C LYS A 211 -15.26 -0.09 1.90
N PRO A 212 -15.31 -1.16 1.07
CA PRO A 212 -14.23 -1.46 0.16
C PRO A 212 -13.92 -0.23 -0.70
N PHE A 213 -12.64 0.02 -0.93
CA PHE A 213 -12.20 1.06 -1.86
C PHE A 213 -11.32 0.45 -2.95
N MET A 214 -11.38 1.02 -4.16
CA MET A 214 -10.58 0.60 -5.30
C MET A 214 -9.40 1.55 -5.52
N LEU A 215 -8.21 1.17 -5.06
CA LEU A 215 -7.03 2.04 -5.10
C LEU A 215 -6.58 2.31 -6.53
N SER A 216 -6.52 3.60 -6.93
CA SER A 216 -6.06 4.04 -8.25
C SER A 216 -4.67 4.66 -8.18
N LEU A 217 -4.44 5.55 -7.20
CA LEU A 217 -3.22 6.36 -7.12
C LEU A 217 -2.93 6.74 -5.66
N LEU A 218 -1.65 6.77 -5.30
CA LEU A 218 -1.16 7.45 -4.10
C LEU A 218 -0.20 8.56 -4.49
N LYS A 219 -0.31 9.72 -3.86
CA LYS A 219 0.63 10.83 -4.03
C LYS A 219 1.33 11.14 -2.72
N PHE A 220 2.65 11.29 -2.78
CA PHE A 220 3.50 11.59 -1.64
C PHE A 220 4.21 12.92 -1.85
N TRP A 221 4.17 13.78 -0.84
CA TRP A 221 5.08 14.92 -0.74
C TRP A 221 6.05 14.61 0.39
N ASN A 222 7.31 14.35 0.03
CA ASN A 222 8.31 13.92 0.99
C ASN A 222 8.77 15.09 1.89
N TYR A 223 9.32 14.80 3.08
CA TYR A 223 9.65 15.84 4.07
C TYR A 223 10.71 16.81 3.57
N ARG A 224 10.31 18.05 3.32
CA ARG A 224 11.14 19.04 2.66
C ARG A 224 11.98 19.91 3.59
N ARG A 225 11.52 20.15 4.82
CA ARG A 225 12.22 21.02 5.79
C ARG A 225 13.63 20.55 6.11
N THR A 226 13.85 19.24 6.14
CA THR A 226 15.17 18.62 6.31
C THR A 226 15.16 17.34 5.48
N PRO A 227 15.51 17.38 4.18
CA PRO A 227 15.26 16.27 3.26
C PRO A 227 15.86 14.92 3.67
N ASN A 228 16.91 14.91 4.49
CA ASN A 228 17.49 13.69 5.07
C ASN A 228 16.53 12.94 6.00
N ARG A 229 15.54 13.63 6.57
CA ARG A 229 14.44 13.06 7.38
C ARG A 229 13.25 12.61 6.53
N GLY A 230 13.29 12.79 5.22
CA GLY A 230 12.26 12.25 4.34
C GLY A 230 12.29 10.73 4.31
N ALA A 231 11.14 10.12 4.08
CA ALA A 231 11.05 8.68 3.84
C ALA A 231 11.85 8.29 2.59
N ALA A 232 12.66 7.24 2.68
CA ALA A 232 13.44 6.72 1.57
C ALA A 232 12.81 5.46 0.96
N HIS A 233 12.37 4.53 1.81
CA HIS A 233 11.80 3.25 1.40
C HIS A 233 10.40 3.11 2.00
N VAL A 234 9.41 2.86 1.14
CA VAL A 234 8.02 2.65 1.51
C VAL A 234 7.52 1.30 1.01
N ALA A 235 6.81 0.58 1.87
CA ALA A 235 5.94 -0.52 1.47
C ALA A 235 4.49 -0.15 1.69
N ILE A 236 3.63 -0.53 0.75
CA ILE A 236 2.20 -0.26 0.78
C ILE A 236 1.49 -1.60 0.70
N SER A 237 0.54 -1.80 1.60
CA SER A 237 -0.32 -2.98 1.61
C SER A 237 -1.78 -2.60 1.75
N LEU A 238 -2.62 -3.44 1.15
CA LEU A 238 -4.06 -3.36 1.18
C LEU A 238 -4.58 -4.67 1.76
N ASP A 239 -5.27 -4.62 2.90
CA ASP A 239 -5.69 -5.82 3.66
C ASP A 239 -4.53 -6.81 3.87
N ASP A 240 -3.38 -6.27 4.29
CA ASP A 240 -2.11 -6.96 4.52
C ASP A 240 -1.45 -7.60 3.28
N ALA A 241 -2.04 -7.49 2.09
CA ALA A 241 -1.39 -7.85 0.83
C ALA A 241 -0.52 -6.69 0.33
N ILE A 242 0.79 -6.92 0.14
CA ILE A 242 1.70 -5.92 -0.41
C ILE A 242 1.32 -5.62 -1.86
N VAL A 243 1.04 -4.34 -2.14
CA VAL A 243 0.71 -3.84 -3.48
C VAL A 243 1.82 -2.97 -4.07
N TYR A 244 2.73 -2.45 -3.24
CA TYR A 244 3.92 -1.72 -3.67
C TYR A 244 5.04 -1.85 -2.64
N ASP A 245 6.29 -1.95 -3.11
CA ASP A 245 7.48 -1.91 -2.27
C ASP A 245 8.61 -1.21 -3.04
N GLY A 246 9.00 0.00 -2.64
CA GLY A 246 9.91 0.82 -3.45
C GLY A 246 10.32 2.15 -2.83
N LEU A 247 11.11 2.93 -3.58
CA LEU A 247 11.77 4.12 -3.07
C LEU A 247 10.98 5.41 -3.32
N LEU A 248 10.98 6.31 -2.32
CA LEU A 248 10.52 7.69 -2.47
C LEU A 248 11.70 8.63 -2.68
N ALA A 249 11.62 9.52 -3.67
CA ALA A 249 12.63 10.53 -3.98
C ALA A 249 12.84 11.46 -2.78
N ARG A 250 14.09 11.90 -2.59
CA ARG A 250 14.41 12.92 -1.60
C ARG A 250 13.72 14.22 -2.00
N ALA A 251 13.11 14.91 -1.05
CA ALA A 251 12.49 16.21 -1.33
C ALA A 251 13.53 17.23 -1.85
N PRO A 252 13.17 18.07 -2.83
CA PRO A 252 14.07 19.10 -3.33
C PRO A 252 14.35 20.17 -2.26
N PRO A 253 15.47 20.91 -2.35
CA PRO A 253 15.78 22.03 -1.45
C PRO A 253 14.66 23.08 -1.41
N LEU A 254 14.60 23.88 -0.34
CA LEU A 254 13.56 24.91 -0.09
C LEU A 254 13.58 26.12 -1.05
N GLU A 255 14.45 26.12 -2.05
CA GLU A 255 14.52 27.13 -3.11
C GLU A 255 13.27 27.09 -4.02
N PRO A 256 12.95 28.14 -4.79
CA PRO A 256 11.68 28.22 -5.48
C PRO A 256 11.55 27.07 -6.48
N VAL A 257 10.68 26.10 -6.16
CA VAL A 257 10.31 25.04 -7.10
C VAL A 257 9.32 25.67 -8.05
N SER A 258 9.61 25.65 -9.35
CA SER A 258 8.65 26.13 -10.35
C SER A 258 7.49 25.16 -10.58
N ARG A 259 7.52 23.99 -9.93
CA ARG A 259 6.56 22.90 -10.08
C ARG A 259 6.31 22.18 -8.76
N ASP A 260 5.19 21.49 -8.68
CA ASP A 260 4.91 20.56 -7.59
C ASP A 260 6.00 19.46 -7.52
N PHE A 261 6.33 19.01 -6.32
CA PHE A 261 7.37 17.99 -6.06
C PHE A 261 6.77 16.66 -5.60
N CYS A 262 5.48 16.46 -5.85
CA CYS A 262 4.80 15.21 -5.53
C CYS A 262 5.44 14.03 -6.29
N GLN A 263 5.47 12.87 -5.63
CA GLN A 263 5.74 11.59 -6.26
C GLN A 263 4.47 10.75 -6.28
N SER A 264 4.14 10.21 -7.45
CA SER A 264 2.95 9.39 -7.67
C SER A 264 3.30 7.90 -7.75
N ILE A 265 2.47 7.06 -7.12
CA ILE A 265 2.48 5.59 -7.25
C ILE A 265 1.13 5.18 -7.82
N ILE A 266 1.15 4.58 -9.01
CA ILE A 266 -0.04 4.35 -9.83
C ILE A 266 -0.39 2.86 -9.86
N PHE A 267 -1.66 2.56 -9.58
CA PHE A 267 -2.29 1.24 -9.65
C PHE A 267 -3.33 1.14 -10.77
N ASP A 268 -3.51 2.22 -11.53
CA ASP A 268 -4.51 2.36 -12.60
C ASP A 268 -3.86 2.41 -13.98
N ASN A 269 -4.56 1.92 -15.00
CA ASN A 269 -4.14 2.00 -16.40
C ASN A 269 -5.02 2.95 -17.24
N ASN A 270 -5.85 3.77 -16.59
CA ASN A 270 -6.62 4.82 -17.22
C ASN A 270 -5.68 5.85 -17.89
N PRO A 271 -5.77 6.06 -19.21
CA PRO A 271 -4.87 6.98 -19.93
C PRO A 271 -4.83 8.39 -19.35
N LYS A 272 -5.95 8.88 -18.82
CA LYS A 272 -6.01 10.22 -18.20
C LYS A 272 -5.16 10.31 -16.93
N VAL A 273 -5.18 9.26 -16.11
CA VAL A 273 -4.37 9.18 -14.89
C VAL A 273 -2.89 9.08 -15.26
N LEU A 274 -2.57 8.23 -16.25
CA LEU A 274 -1.19 8.03 -16.71
C LEU A 274 -0.60 9.30 -17.34
N GLU A 275 -1.37 10.05 -18.12
CA GLU A 275 -0.92 11.32 -18.71
C GLU A 275 -0.72 12.40 -17.65
N ALA A 276 -1.65 12.51 -16.70
CA ALA A 276 -1.58 13.52 -15.65
C ALA A 276 -0.46 13.26 -14.63
N GLU A 277 -0.29 12.00 -14.21
CA GLU A 277 0.59 11.64 -13.10
C GLU A 277 1.89 10.96 -13.53
N GLY A 278 2.01 10.59 -14.81
CA GLY A 278 3.22 10.00 -15.37
C GLY A 278 4.50 10.82 -15.11
N PRO A 279 4.48 12.15 -15.29
CA PRO A 279 5.64 13.00 -14.97
C PRO A 279 6.06 13.01 -13.49
N ASN A 280 5.17 12.60 -12.58
CA ASN A 280 5.40 12.55 -11.13
C ASN A 280 5.85 11.15 -10.65
N VAL A 281 5.89 10.15 -11.54
CA VAL A 281 6.38 8.82 -11.19
C VAL A 281 7.90 8.83 -11.17
N ARG A 282 8.47 8.37 -10.05
CA ARG A 282 9.91 8.20 -9.94
C ARG A 282 10.38 7.06 -10.82
N VAL A 283 11.32 7.35 -11.72
CA VAL A 283 12.08 6.34 -12.46
C VAL A 283 13.24 5.90 -11.57
N VAL A 284 13.38 4.59 -11.36
CA VAL A 284 14.52 4.01 -10.63
C VAL A 284 15.77 4.15 -11.49
N ASP A 285 16.86 4.65 -10.92
CA ASP A 285 18.14 4.82 -11.63
C ASP A 285 19.27 4.00 -11.02
N GLU A 286 20.46 4.06 -11.61
CA GLU A 286 21.61 3.26 -11.17
C GLU A 286 22.06 3.55 -9.73
N SER A 287 21.78 4.75 -9.21
CA SER A 287 22.12 5.14 -7.84
C SER A 287 21.22 4.47 -6.79
N ASP A 288 20.08 3.92 -7.21
CA ASP A 288 19.14 3.22 -6.34
C ASP A 288 19.54 1.76 -6.06
N PHE A 289 20.35 1.10 -6.90
CA PHE A 289 20.75 -0.31 -6.71
C PHE A 289 21.65 -0.55 -5.48
N GLY A 290 22.16 0.50 -4.84
CA GLY A 290 22.87 0.41 -3.56
C GLY A 290 21.93 0.35 -2.34
N ARG A 291 20.63 0.56 -2.53
CA ARG A 291 19.59 0.48 -1.51
C ARG A 291 18.72 -0.72 -1.85
N GLU A 292 18.87 -1.80 -1.09
CA GLU A 292 18.31 -3.13 -1.37
C GLU A 292 16.81 -3.08 -1.74
N VAL A 293 16.49 -3.07 -3.04
CA VAL A 293 15.11 -3.25 -3.52
C VAL A 293 14.78 -4.73 -3.38
N GLN A 294 13.98 -5.06 -2.37
CA GLN A 294 13.55 -6.44 -2.13
C GLN A 294 12.49 -6.82 -3.16
N LEU A 295 12.85 -7.70 -4.10
CA LEU A 295 11.92 -8.28 -5.05
C LEU A 295 11.11 -9.39 -4.35
N PHE A 296 9.80 -9.18 -4.22
CA PHE A 296 8.88 -10.21 -3.72
C PHE A 296 8.20 -10.91 -4.90
N GLU A 297 8.47 -12.20 -5.08
CA GLU A 297 7.64 -13.10 -5.89
C GLU A 297 6.94 -14.07 -4.93
N ARG A 298 5.60 -14.02 -4.88
CA ARG A 298 4.72 -14.99 -4.20
C ARG A 298 5.21 -15.48 -2.82
N SER A 299 5.34 -14.55 -1.88
CA SER A 299 5.48 -14.84 -0.44
C SER A 299 6.75 -15.60 -0.04
N VAL A 300 7.77 -15.67 -0.90
CA VAL A 300 9.07 -16.23 -0.52
C VAL A 300 10.14 -15.16 -0.63
N ARG A 301 10.86 -14.93 0.47
CA ARG A 301 12.04 -14.06 0.52
C ARG A 301 13.10 -14.62 -0.41
N VAL A 302 13.38 -13.96 -1.52
CA VAL A 302 14.55 -14.28 -2.35
C VAL A 302 15.73 -13.49 -1.81
N GLU A 303 16.61 -14.13 -1.05
CA GLU A 303 17.89 -13.53 -0.68
C GLU A 303 18.76 -13.38 -1.94
N TRP A 304 19.05 -12.14 -2.30
CA TRP A 304 20.05 -11.87 -3.32
C TRP A 304 21.45 -12.07 -2.69
N ARG A 305 22.10 -13.20 -3.01
CA ARG A 305 23.53 -13.37 -2.70
C ARG A 305 24.35 -12.52 -3.67
N GLY A 306 24.46 -11.23 -3.36
CA GLY A 306 25.47 -10.35 -3.94
C GLY A 306 26.86 -10.88 -3.61
N GLY A 307 27.61 -11.25 -4.65
CA GLY A 307 28.98 -11.75 -4.53
C GLY A 307 29.89 -10.72 -3.87
N GLY A 308 30.15 -10.91 -2.58
CA GLY A 308 31.23 -10.25 -1.86
C GLY A 308 32.58 -10.69 -2.43
N GLY A 309 33.32 -9.75 -2.98
CA GLY A 309 34.58 -10.01 -3.68
C GLY A 309 35.71 -10.51 -2.78
N ARG A 310 36.50 -11.44 -3.34
CA ARG A 310 37.95 -11.58 -3.11
C ARG A 310 38.61 -12.18 -4.36
N GLY A 311 39.63 -11.50 -4.88
CA GLY A 311 40.73 -12.12 -5.62
C GLY A 311 40.55 -12.32 -7.13
N ALA A 312 41.44 -11.69 -7.89
CA ALA A 312 41.62 -11.77 -9.34
C ALA A 312 41.77 -13.20 -9.91
N SER A 313 41.16 -13.44 -11.08
CA SER A 313 41.81 -14.09 -12.23
C SER A 313 40.97 -13.89 -13.50
N GLU A 314 41.59 -13.35 -14.55
CA GLU A 314 41.05 -13.30 -15.91
C GLU A 314 40.68 -14.71 -16.40
N GLN A 315 39.42 -14.93 -16.74
CA GLN A 315 38.93 -15.69 -17.92
C GLN A 315 37.42 -15.95 -17.77
N GLY A 316 36.65 -15.62 -18.81
CA GLY A 316 35.25 -16.04 -18.96
C GLY A 316 34.21 -14.94 -18.80
N ARG A 317 34.08 -14.04 -19.78
CA ARG A 317 32.83 -13.29 -20.00
C ARG A 317 31.93 -14.10 -20.94
N PRO A 318 30.68 -14.44 -20.58
CA PRO A 318 29.68 -14.76 -21.58
C PRO A 318 29.08 -13.45 -22.10
N ALA A 319 29.22 -13.22 -23.41
CA ALA A 319 28.51 -12.18 -24.13
C ALA A 319 27.06 -12.64 -24.36
N THR A 320 26.07 -11.81 -24.05
CA THR A 320 24.69 -12.04 -24.52
C THR A 320 24.40 -11.11 -25.68
N ALA A 321 24.35 -11.72 -26.85
CA ALA A 321 24.00 -11.11 -28.12
C ALA A 321 22.53 -10.69 -28.14
N VAL A 322 22.26 -9.54 -28.75
CA VAL A 322 20.93 -9.05 -29.12
C VAL A 322 20.41 -9.94 -30.25
N VAL A 323 19.31 -10.65 -30.04
CA VAL A 323 18.60 -11.36 -31.11
C VAL A 323 17.41 -10.50 -31.55
N ASN A 324 17.56 -9.88 -32.72
CA ASN A 324 16.46 -9.28 -33.47
C ASN A 324 15.60 -10.40 -34.07
N ALA A 325 14.32 -10.44 -33.73
CA ALA A 325 13.34 -11.26 -34.43
C ALA A 325 12.37 -10.34 -35.18
N GLY A 326 12.65 -10.12 -36.46
CA GLY A 326 11.67 -9.62 -37.43
C GLY A 326 10.87 -10.78 -38.00
N TYR A 327 9.57 -10.61 -38.13
CA TYR A 327 8.68 -11.53 -38.85
C TYR A 327 8.08 -10.82 -40.06
N GLY A 328 8.40 -11.35 -41.24
CA GLY A 328 7.57 -11.40 -42.46
C GLY A 328 7.88 -12.78 -43.05
N ILE A 329 6.95 -13.57 -43.58
CA ILE A 329 5.65 -13.35 -44.22
C ILE A 329 4.78 -14.57 -43.85
#